data_AF-A0A531MEN7-F1
#
_entry.id   AF-A0A531MEN7-F1
#
_cell.length_a   1.000
_cell.length_b   1.000
_cell.length_c   1.000
_cell.angle_alpha   90.00
_cell.angle_beta   90.00
_cell.angle_gamma   90.00
#
_symmetry.space_group_name_H-M   'P 1'
#
loop_
_entity.id
_entity.type
_entity.pdbx_description
1 polymer ?
#
loop_
_entity_poly.entity_id
_entity_poly.type
_entity_poly.pdbx_seq_one_letter_code
_entity_poly.pdbx_strand_id
1 'polypeptide(L)'
;DPMTLPSDLGAFLALVKGSLLATDQPAAALMLLDEAKLLSPGTLVEEAALRRSVGIAVTQGDAARFALASTQYVERYLYSPYASQFADSFVSGVIALHMSISQDKLADITSMMDPEREKVIYLRIARRAAIDGMSDLSAFASARAEQGRDGNTNQGDPRALLYSSLSTVTSDTIEDVRAKLGKIDRGKLSDGDRALLDAAQAIAGEVVAPPAA
;
A
#
# COMPACT_ATOMS: atom_id res chain seq x y z
N ASP A 1 20.00 29.21 -2.17
CA ASP A 1 20.29 27.77 -2.26
C ASP A 1 20.22 27.22 -0.84
N PRO A 2 19.46 26.14 -0.55
CA PRO A 2 19.41 25.58 0.80
C PRO A 2 20.78 25.13 1.33
N MET A 3 21.65 24.64 0.46
CA MET A 3 22.97 24.10 0.82
C MET A 3 23.99 25.19 1.22
N THR A 4 23.69 26.46 0.95
CA THR A 4 24.55 27.60 1.35
C THR A 4 24.20 28.16 2.72
N LEU A 5 23.18 27.62 3.39
CA LEU A 5 22.70 28.08 4.69
C LEU A 5 23.18 27.13 5.81
N PRO A 6 23.15 27.57 7.09
CA PRO A 6 23.30 26.65 8.21
C PRO A 6 22.33 25.48 8.09
N SER A 7 22.77 24.26 8.45
CA SER A 7 22.05 22.99 8.21
C SER A 7 20.58 23.04 8.59
N ASP A 8 20.27 23.57 9.78
CA ASP A 8 18.91 23.58 10.32
C ASP A 8 18.00 24.45 9.45
N LEU A 9 18.46 25.66 9.10
CA LEU A 9 17.71 26.58 8.25
C LEU A 9 17.63 26.08 6.80
N GLY A 10 18.73 25.54 6.28
CA GLY A 10 18.79 24.95 4.95
C GLY A 10 17.79 23.79 4.80
N ALA A 11 17.71 22.91 5.79
CA ALA A 11 16.81 21.75 5.75
C ALA A 11 15.33 22.16 5.68
N PHE A 12 14.91 23.13 6.51
CA PHE A 12 13.54 23.66 6.44
C PHE A 12 13.27 24.38 5.11
N LEU A 13 14.22 25.17 4.62
CA LEU A 13 14.07 25.86 3.33
C LEU A 13 13.94 24.86 2.18
N ALA A 14 14.78 23.83 2.16
CA ALA A 14 14.75 22.76 1.16
C ALA A 14 13.40 22.01 1.20
N LEU A 15 12.94 21.65 2.40
CA LEU A 15 11.65 20.99 2.60
C LEU A 15 10.48 21.84 2.08
N VAL A 16 10.42 23.12 2.44
CA VAL A 16 9.34 24.02 2.02
C VAL A 16 9.36 24.22 0.52
N LYS A 17 10.51 24.54 -0.07
CA LYS A 17 10.64 24.73 -1.53
C LYS A 17 10.29 23.45 -2.28
N GLY A 18 10.80 22.30 -1.83
CA GLY A 18 10.48 21.01 -2.43
C GLY A 18 8.98 20.70 -2.37
N SER A 19 8.33 21.03 -1.26
CA SER A 19 6.88 20.86 -1.11
C SER A 19 6.07 21.74 -2.07
N LEU A 20 6.48 22.99 -2.26
CA LEU A 20 5.79 23.93 -3.15
C LEU A 20 5.93 23.56 -4.62
N LEU A 21 7.09 23.01 -5.00
CA LEU A 21 7.38 22.62 -6.39
C LEU A 21 6.83 21.24 -6.77
N ALA A 22 6.26 20.49 -5.82
CA ALA A 22 5.89 19.09 -6.01
C ALA A 22 4.96 18.85 -7.20
N THR A 23 4.00 19.77 -7.44
CA THR A 23 3.03 19.65 -8.53
C THR A 23 3.60 20.12 -9.87
N ASP A 24 4.24 21.29 -9.89
CA ASP A 24 4.65 21.94 -11.15
C ASP A 24 6.02 21.46 -11.66
N GLN A 25 6.93 21.13 -10.74
CA GLN A 25 8.33 20.77 -11.04
C GLN A 25 8.77 19.58 -10.18
N PRO A 26 8.16 18.40 -10.36
CA PRO A 26 8.35 17.23 -9.49
C PRO A 26 9.81 16.75 -9.40
N ALA A 27 10.57 16.81 -10.50
CA ALA A 27 11.99 16.46 -10.49
C ALA A 27 12.82 17.42 -9.62
N ALA A 28 12.59 18.74 -9.75
CA ALA A 28 13.26 19.75 -8.93
C ALA A 28 12.82 19.66 -7.46
N ALA A 29 11.54 19.37 -7.22
CA ALA A 29 11.02 19.12 -5.88
C ALA A 29 11.76 17.96 -5.21
N LEU A 30 11.91 16.83 -5.90
CA LEU A 30 12.63 15.66 -5.38
C LEU A 30 14.09 15.98 -5.04
N MET A 31 14.81 16.76 -5.86
CA MET A 31 16.17 17.18 -5.54
C MET A 31 16.23 18.01 -4.25
N LEU A 32 15.30 18.95 -4.05
CA LEU A 32 15.22 19.74 -2.82
C LEU A 32 14.85 18.88 -1.60
N LEU A 33 13.99 17.87 -1.78
CA LEU A 33 13.68 16.93 -0.72
C LEU A 33 14.88 16.04 -0.40
N ASP A 34 15.71 15.68 -1.38
CA ASP A 34 16.98 14.98 -1.18
C ASP A 34 17.96 15.84 -0.35
N GLU A 35 18.06 17.14 -0.63
CA GLU A 35 18.84 18.10 0.19
C GLU A 35 18.30 18.20 1.62
N ALA A 36 16.98 18.26 1.80
CA ALA A 36 16.37 18.32 3.14
C ALA A 36 16.74 17.11 4.01
N LYS A 37 16.73 15.91 3.40
CA LYS A 37 17.14 14.66 4.07
C LYS A 37 18.63 14.66 4.42
N LEU A 38 19.46 15.15 3.51
CA LEU A 38 20.92 15.24 3.72
C LEU A 38 21.28 16.23 4.83
N LEU A 39 20.58 17.36 4.90
CA LEU A 39 20.87 18.44 5.84
C LEU A 39 20.36 18.17 7.26
N SER A 40 19.33 17.33 7.43
CA SER A 40 18.72 17.08 8.73
C SER A 40 18.29 15.62 8.93
N PRO A 41 19.22 14.66 8.84
CA PRO A 41 18.92 13.24 9.02
C PRO A 41 18.51 12.95 10.48
N GLY A 42 17.63 11.97 10.66
CA GLY A 42 17.09 11.56 11.96
C GLY A 42 16.04 12.51 12.55
N THR A 43 15.56 13.48 11.78
CA THR A 43 14.59 14.49 12.24
C THR A 43 13.25 14.38 11.53
N LEU A 44 12.25 15.11 12.05
CA LEU A 44 10.96 15.25 11.37
C LEU A 44 11.05 15.95 10.01
N VAL A 45 12.16 16.65 9.71
CA VAL A 45 12.40 17.23 8.39
C VAL A 45 12.71 16.12 7.38
N GLU A 46 13.60 15.18 7.73
CA GLU A 46 13.88 14.00 6.89
C GLU A 46 12.60 13.16 6.72
N GLU A 47 11.86 12.90 7.82
CA GLU A 47 10.59 12.15 7.78
C GLU A 47 9.59 12.76 6.79
N ALA A 48 9.38 14.08 6.89
CA ALA A 48 8.42 14.77 6.07
C ALA A 48 8.89 14.89 4.62
N ALA A 49 10.21 14.91 4.38
CA ALA A 49 10.78 14.86 3.04
C ALA A 49 10.61 13.48 2.39
N LEU A 50 10.83 12.39 3.14
CA LEU A 50 10.60 11.01 2.68
C LEU A 50 9.13 10.79 2.32
N ARG A 51 8.21 11.16 3.21
CA ARG A 51 6.77 10.99 2.96
C ARG A 51 6.29 11.74 1.72
N ARG A 52 6.79 12.95 1.48
CA ARG A 52 6.50 13.70 0.23
C ARG A 52 7.15 13.07 -0.99
N SER A 53 8.39 12.60 -0.86
CA SER A 53 9.12 11.93 -1.94
C SER A 53 8.37 10.68 -2.43
N VAL A 54 7.76 9.90 -1.52
CA VAL A 54 6.94 8.74 -1.87
C VAL A 54 5.79 9.13 -2.80
N GLY A 55 5.00 10.14 -2.42
CA GLY A 55 3.88 10.61 -3.24
C GLY A 55 4.33 11.15 -4.61
N ILE A 56 5.39 11.96 -4.64
CA ILE A 56 5.90 12.54 -5.89
C ILE A 56 6.43 11.43 -6.83
N ALA A 57 7.17 10.45 -6.30
CA ALA A 57 7.67 9.34 -7.09
C ALA A 57 6.54 8.55 -7.78
N VAL A 58 5.42 8.34 -7.09
CA VAL A 58 4.22 7.72 -7.69
C VAL A 58 3.68 8.55 -8.85
N THR A 59 3.52 9.86 -8.67
CA THR A 59 3.03 10.74 -9.75
C THR A 59 3.94 10.79 -10.97
N GLN A 60 5.24 10.50 -10.79
CA GLN A 60 6.23 10.44 -11.86
C GLN A 60 6.38 9.04 -12.48
N GLY A 61 5.71 8.03 -11.94
CA GLY A 61 5.92 6.64 -12.37
C GLY A 61 7.30 6.07 -11.97
N ASP A 62 8.03 6.74 -11.08
CA ASP A 62 9.39 6.36 -10.69
C ASP A 62 9.37 5.31 -9.57
N ALA A 63 9.23 4.06 -9.98
CA ALA A 63 9.22 2.91 -9.06
C ALA A 63 10.50 2.78 -8.23
N ALA A 64 11.65 3.14 -8.79
CA ALA A 64 12.93 3.04 -8.08
C ALA A 64 13.01 4.06 -6.94
N ARG A 65 12.64 5.33 -7.20
CA ARG A 65 12.58 6.34 -6.14
C ARG A 65 11.49 6.05 -5.12
N PHE A 66 10.33 5.55 -5.54
CA PHE A 66 9.27 5.15 -4.62
C PHE A 66 9.77 4.06 -3.67
N ALA A 67 10.40 3.01 -4.20
CA ALA A 67 10.91 1.92 -3.39
C ALA A 67 12.01 2.39 -2.43
N LEU A 68 12.95 3.22 -2.90
CA LEU A 68 14.02 3.78 -2.07
C LEU A 68 13.48 4.64 -0.92
N ALA A 69 12.58 5.60 -1.22
CA ALA A 69 12.01 6.48 -0.19
C ALA A 69 11.17 5.69 0.81
N SER A 70 10.45 4.67 0.36
CA SER A 70 9.65 3.79 1.23
C SER A 70 10.53 2.94 2.14
N THR A 71 11.61 2.35 1.62
CA THR A 71 12.62 1.64 2.43
C THR A 71 13.16 2.54 3.53
N GLN A 72 13.66 3.73 3.16
CA GLN A 72 14.22 4.69 4.12
C GLN A 72 13.22 5.12 5.19
N TYR A 73 11.95 5.33 4.81
CA TYR A 73 10.90 5.67 5.75
C TYR A 73 10.64 4.54 6.75
N VAL A 74 10.44 3.31 6.26
CA VAL A 74 10.10 2.17 7.12
C VAL A 74 11.23 1.86 8.10
N GLU A 75 12.49 1.95 7.67
CA GLU A 75 13.66 1.70 8.53
C GLU A 75 13.74 2.66 9.73
N ARG A 76 13.32 3.92 9.57
CA ARG A 76 13.62 4.99 10.53
C ARG A 76 12.40 5.60 11.20
N TYR A 77 11.25 5.58 10.55
CA TYR A 77 10.08 6.40 10.90
C TYR A 77 8.79 5.60 11.05
N LEU A 78 8.88 4.28 11.28
CA LEU A 78 7.73 3.40 11.51
C LEU A 78 6.84 3.84 12.69
N TYR A 79 7.44 4.49 13.69
CA TYR A 79 6.75 5.01 14.88
C TYR A 79 6.45 6.52 14.80
N SER A 80 6.62 7.13 13.62
CA SER A 80 6.26 8.53 13.39
C SER A 80 4.76 8.76 13.66
N PRO A 81 4.36 9.91 14.23
CA PRO A 81 2.95 10.29 14.34
C PRO A 81 2.26 10.42 12.96
N TYR A 82 3.02 10.49 11.87
CA TYR A 82 2.51 10.55 10.50
C TYR A 82 2.55 9.19 9.78
N ALA A 83 2.85 8.09 10.48
CA ALA A 83 2.94 6.74 9.90
C ALA A 83 1.66 6.32 9.15
N SER A 84 0.48 6.73 9.61
CA SER A 84 -0.77 6.47 8.90
C SER A 84 -0.82 7.14 7.52
N GLN A 85 -0.34 8.39 7.40
CA GLN A 85 -0.29 9.10 6.11
C GLN A 85 0.72 8.46 5.16
N PHE A 86 1.86 8.00 5.69
CA PHE A 86 2.80 7.20 4.91
C PHE A 86 2.15 5.90 4.44
N ALA A 87 1.48 5.16 5.32
CA ALA A 87 0.81 3.91 4.97
C ALA A 87 -0.21 4.11 3.84
N ASP A 88 -1.00 5.19 3.89
CA ASP A 88 -1.96 5.53 2.83
C ASP A 88 -1.26 5.78 1.49
N SER A 89 -0.17 6.55 1.50
CA SER A 89 0.60 6.88 0.31
C SER A 89 1.35 5.66 -0.25
N PHE A 90 1.89 4.81 0.63
CA PHE A 90 2.59 3.59 0.28
C PHE A 90 1.65 2.59 -0.39
N VAL A 91 0.49 2.30 0.21
CA VAL A 91 -0.51 1.41 -0.39
C VAL A 91 -0.96 1.94 -1.75
N SER A 92 -1.28 3.24 -1.84
CA SER A 92 -1.68 3.86 -3.11
C SER A 92 -0.58 3.75 -4.18
N GLY A 93 0.68 3.93 -3.78
CA GLY A 93 1.83 3.80 -4.66
C GLY A 93 2.08 2.38 -5.15
N VAL A 94 1.93 1.37 -4.29
CA VAL A 94 2.02 -0.04 -4.68
C VAL A 94 0.99 -0.39 -5.75
N ILE A 95 -0.25 0.10 -5.61
CA ILE A 95 -1.32 -0.12 -6.59
C ILE A 95 -1.00 0.59 -7.91
N ALA A 96 -0.61 1.87 -7.85
CA ALA A 96 -0.28 2.66 -9.03
C ALA A 96 0.93 2.10 -9.81
N LEU A 97 1.90 1.52 -9.11
CA LEU A 97 3.17 1.04 -9.66
C LEU A 97 3.26 -0.49 -9.70
N HIS A 98 2.14 -1.22 -9.62
CA HIS A 98 2.13 -2.68 -9.48
C HIS A 98 2.85 -3.44 -10.61
N MET A 99 2.90 -2.86 -11.82
CA MET A 99 3.63 -3.43 -12.96
C MET A 99 5.14 -3.13 -12.93
N SER A 100 5.55 -2.14 -12.14
CA SER A 100 6.93 -1.62 -12.09
C SER A 100 7.67 -2.02 -10.81
N ILE A 101 6.95 -2.40 -9.75
CA ILE A 101 7.50 -2.87 -8.48
C ILE A 101 7.23 -4.36 -8.36
N SER A 102 8.31 -5.15 -8.21
CA SER A 102 8.16 -6.59 -7.99
C SER A 102 7.57 -6.90 -6.62
N GLN A 103 6.87 -8.02 -6.53
CA GLN A 103 6.34 -8.54 -5.27
C GLN A 103 7.45 -8.83 -4.25
N ASP A 104 8.63 -9.25 -4.70
CA ASP A 104 9.81 -9.43 -3.85
C ASP A 104 10.26 -8.10 -3.24
N LYS A 105 10.31 -7.02 -4.05
CA LYS A 105 10.70 -5.71 -3.54
C LYS A 105 9.69 -5.16 -2.53
N LEU A 106 8.40 -5.42 -2.75
CA LEU A 106 7.36 -5.12 -1.78
C LEU A 106 7.58 -5.90 -0.47
N ALA A 107 7.87 -7.20 -0.57
CA ALA A 107 8.15 -8.04 0.60
C ALA A 107 9.38 -7.57 1.38
N ASP A 108 10.46 -7.17 0.69
CA ASP A 108 11.63 -6.58 1.34
C ASP A 108 11.25 -5.35 2.16
N ILE A 109 10.44 -4.44 1.59
CA ILE A 109 10.01 -3.21 2.27
C ILE A 109 9.18 -3.53 3.52
N THR A 110 8.19 -4.40 3.40
CA THR A 110 7.28 -4.71 4.53
C THR A 110 7.95 -5.55 5.60
N SER A 111 8.97 -6.34 5.26
CA SER A 111 9.71 -7.18 6.23
C SER A 111 10.40 -6.37 7.33
N MET A 112 10.65 -5.08 7.09
CA MET A 112 11.23 -4.15 8.07
C MET A 112 10.18 -3.59 9.05
N MET A 113 8.89 -3.77 8.78
CA MET A 113 7.83 -3.39 9.71
C MET A 113 7.72 -4.42 10.84
N ASP A 114 7.05 -4.10 11.94
CA ASP A 114 6.58 -5.13 12.87
C ASP A 114 5.45 -5.98 12.26
N PRO A 115 5.22 -7.20 12.77
CA PRO A 115 4.26 -8.14 12.18
C PRO A 115 2.83 -7.59 12.03
N GLU A 116 2.35 -6.83 13.01
CA GLU A 116 1.00 -6.27 13.00
C GLU A 116 0.85 -5.20 11.91
N ARG A 117 1.78 -4.24 11.83
CA ARG A 117 1.77 -3.19 10.79
C ARG A 117 1.88 -3.79 9.40
N GLU A 118 2.77 -4.75 9.19
CA GLU A 118 2.90 -5.44 7.91
C GLU A 118 1.59 -6.12 7.50
N LYS A 119 0.96 -6.87 8.41
CA LYS A 119 -0.33 -7.53 8.15
C LYS A 119 -1.38 -6.51 7.73
N VAL A 120 -1.48 -5.39 8.45
CA VAL A 120 -2.43 -4.32 8.11
C VAL A 120 -2.13 -3.75 6.72
N ILE A 121 -0.87 -3.50 6.37
CA ILE A 121 -0.48 -3.01 5.04
C ILE A 121 -0.87 -4.00 3.95
N TYR A 122 -0.59 -5.30 4.12
CA TYR A 122 -0.98 -6.31 3.14
C TYR A 122 -2.49 -6.43 2.98
N LEU A 123 -3.27 -6.41 4.06
CA LEU A 123 -4.74 -6.41 3.98
C LEU A 123 -5.27 -5.19 3.21
N ARG A 124 -4.65 -4.02 3.39
CA ARG A 124 -5.02 -2.80 2.67
C ARG A 124 -4.69 -2.89 1.18
N ILE A 125 -3.52 -3.44 0.83
CA ILE A 125 -3.12 -3.70 -0.57
C ILE A 125 -4.09 -4.71 -1.20
N ALA A 126 -4.33 -5.84 -0.54
CA ALA A 126 -5.22 -6.90 -1.02
C ALA A 126 -6.63 -6.35 -1.30
N ARG A 127 -7.20 -5.59 -0.35
CA ARG A 127 -8.51 -4.95 -0.53
C ARG A 127 -8.55 -4.06 -1.76
N ARG A 128 -7.54 -3.20 -1.93
CA ARG A 128 -7.53 -2.24 -3.04
C ARG A 128 -7.29 -2.93 -4.38
N ALA A 129 -6.35 -3.88 -4.43
CA ALA A 129 -6.07 -4.69 -5.60
C ALA A 129 -7.29 -5.52 -6.02
N ALA A 130 -8.02 -6.12 -5.08
CA ALA A 130 -9.26 -6.84 -5.36
C ALA A 130 -10.34 -5.95 -5.99
N ILE A 131 -10.53 -4.73 -5.46
CA ILE A 131 -11.48 -3.76 -5.99
C ILE A 131 -11.07 -3.29 -7.40
N ASP A 132 -9.78 -3.06 -7.61
CA ASP A 132 -9.24 -2.56 -8.88
C ASP A 132 -8.99 -3.70 -9.92
N GLY A 133 -9.36 -4.95 -9.61
CA GLY A 133 -9.24 -6.10 -10.52
C GLY A 133 -7.81 -6.63 -10.72
N MET A 134 -6.87 -6.29 -9.84
CA MET A 134 -5.46 -6.70 -9.91
C MET A 134 -5.26 -8.07 -9.25
N SER A 135 -5.67 -9.13 -9.94
CA SER A 135 -5.79 -10.48 -9.36
C SER A 135 -4.52 -11.00 -8.69
N ASP A 136 -3.38 -10.92 -9.36
CA ASP A 136 -2.10 -11.46 -8.85
C ASP A 136 -1.62 -10.72 -7.61
N LEU A 137 -1.76 -9.38 -7.59
CA LEU A 137 -1.36 -8.56 -6.45
C LEU A 137 -2.29 -8.79 -5.25
N SER A 138 -3.60 -8.92 -5.49
CA SER A 138 -4.57 -9.23 -4.45
C SER A 138 -4.28 -10.60 -3.81
N ALA A 139 -4.09 -11.63 -4.62
CA ALA A 139 -3.78 -12.98 -4.16
C ALA A 139 -2.46 -13.01 -3.35
N PHE A 140 -1.41 -12.37 -3.87
CA PHE A 140 -0.13 -12.25 -3.17
C PHE A 140 -0.28 -11.56 -1.81
N ALA A 141 -0.93 -10.39 -1.76
CA ALA A 141 -1.08 -9.62 -0.54
C ALA A 141 -1.97 -10.33 0.50
N SER A 142 -3.05 -10.99 0.07
CA SER A 142 -3.86 -11.82 0.96
C SER A 142 -3.06 -12.97 1.56
N ALA A 143 -2.29 -13.70 0.73
CA ALA A 143 -1.47 -14.81 1.22
C ALA A 143 -0.43 -14.36 2.25
N ARG A 144 0.23 -13.20 2.02
CA ARG A 144 1.17 -12.62 2.99
C ARG A 144 0.49 -12.23 4.30
N ALA A 145 -0.71 -11.65 4.23
CA ALA A 145 -1.49 -11.30 5.42
C ALA A 145 -1.95 -12.53 6.23
N GLU A 146 -2.31 -13.64 5.57
CA GLU A 146 -2.72 -14.89 6.23
C GLU A 146 -1.54 -15.60 6.90
N GLN A 147 -0.41 -15.67 6.19
CA GLN A 147 0.81 -16.28 6.72
C GLN A 147 1.23 -15.60 8.02
N GLY A 148 1.30 -14.26 8.01
CA GLY A 148 1.78 -13.47 9.15
C GLY A 148 3.25 -13.76 9.49
N ARG A 149 3.90 -12.86 10.24
CA ARG A 149 5.27 -13.06 10.74
C ARG A 149 5.37 -13.35 12.23
N ASP A 150 4.28 -13.17 12.98
CA ASP A 150 4.22 -13.35 14.43
C ASP A 150 4.10 -14.82 14.86
N GLY A 151 4.08 -15.76 13.91
CA GLY A 151 3.88 -17.19 14.18
C GLY A 151 2.45 -17.54 14.58
N ASN A 152 1.58 -16.54 14.73
CA ASN A 152 0.17 -16.71 14.96
C ASN A 152 -0.49 -16.71 13.57
N THR A 153 -0.38 -17.86 12.88
CA THR A 153 -0.94 -17.99 11.54
C THR A 153 -2.39 -17.50 11.61
N ASN A 154 -2.69 -16.43 10.87
CA ASN A 154 -4.04 -15.87 10.82
C ASN A 154 -4.90 -16.70 9.88
N GLN A 155 -4.75 -18.02 9.96
CA GLN A 155 -5.52 -19.00 9.22
C GLN A 155 -6.99 -18.69 9.47
N GLY A 156 -7.66 -18.18 8.44
CA GLY A 156 -9.05 -17.77 8.52
C GLY A 156 -9.30 -16.32 8.93
N ASP A 157 -8.38 -15.36 8.72
CA ASP A 157 -8.75 -13.93 8.70
C ASP A 157 -9.81 -13.74 7.59
N PRO A 158 -11.06 -13.40 7.94
CA PRO A 158 -12.15 -13.35 6.96
C PRO A 158 -11.91 -12.32 5.86
N ARG A 159 -11.08 -11.31 6.12
CA ARG A 159 -10.71 -10.27 5.15
C ARG A 159 -9.75 -10.80 4.09
N ALA A 160 -8.73 -11.55 4.49
CA ALA A 160 -7.76 -12.07 3.53
C ALA A 160 -8.40 -13.12 2.59
N LEU A 161 -9.28 -13.96 3.14
CA LEU A 161 -10.12 -14.88 2.36
C LEU A 161 -11.08 -14.13 1.43
N LEU A 162 -11.70 -13.04 1.89
CA LEU A 162 -12.57 -12.20 1.06
C LEU A 162 -11.81 -11.62 -0.14
N TYR A 163 -10.68 -10.94 0.10
CA TYR A 163 -9.95 -10.23 -0.96
C TYR A 163 -9.30 -11.19 -1.96
N SER A 164 -8.77 -12.34 -1.51
CA SER A 164 -8.22 -13.36 -2.41
C SER A 164 -9.31 -14.01 -3.26
N SER A 165 -10.49 -14.27 -2.69
CA SER A 165 -11.62 -14.86 -3.41
C SER A 165 -12.13 -13.94 -4.51
N LEU A 166 -12.19 -12.63 -4.24
CA LEU A 166 -12.57 -11.60 -5.23
C LEU A 166 -11.65 -11.58 -6.45
N SER A 167 -10.34 -11.72 -6.25
CA SER A 167 -9.38 -11.74 -7.36
C SER A 167 -9.50 -12.94 -8.29
N THR A 168 -10.15 -14.01 -7.83
CA THR A 168 -10.26 -15.26 -8.59
C THR A 168 -11.62 -15.46 -9.25
N VAL A 169 -12.55 -14.50 -9.15
CA VAL A 169 -13.90 -14.60 -9.75
C VAL A 169 -13.80 -14.65 -11.28
N THR A 170 -13.91 -15.85 -11.85
CA THR A 170 -14.11 -16.08 -13.28
C THR A 170 -15.27 -17.06 -13.46
N SER A 171 -15.81 -17.18 -14.68
CA SER A 171 -16.88 -18.16 -14.95
C SER A 171 -16.48 -19.60 -14.60
N ASP A 172 -15.19 -19.94 -14.73
CA ASP A 172 -14.69 -21.30 -14.48
C ASP A 172 -14.47 -21.60 -12.99
N THR A 173 -14.24 -20.57 -12.16
CA THR A 173 -13.93 -20.71 -10.73
C THR A 173 -15.09 -20.32 -9.81
N ILE A 174 -16.22 -19.93 -10.39
CA ILE A 174 -17.29 -19.22 -9.70
C ILE A 174 -17.93 -20.04 -8.57
N GLU A 175 -18.07 -21.35 -8.74
CA GLU A 175 -18.63 -22.25 -7.72
C GLU A 175 -17.68 -22.39 -6.52
N ASP A 176 -16.38 -22.53 -6.77
CA ASP A 176 -15.36 -22.58 -5.72
C ASP A 176 -15.30 -21.26 -4.96
N VAL A 177 -15.39 -20.13 -5.68
CA VAL A 177 -15.43 -18.81 -5.07
C VAL A 177 -16.69 -18.65 -4.21
N ARG A 178 -17.87 -19.05 -4.70
CA ARG A 178 -19.11 -19.01 -3.92
C ARG A 178 -19.01 -19.82 -2.63
N ALA A 179 -18.43 -21.02 -2.70
CA ALA A 179 -18.20 -21.86 -1.53
C ALA A 179 -17.23 -21.22 -0.53
N LYS A 180 -16.16 -20.56 -1.00
CA LYS A 180 -15.22 -19.81 -0.15
C LYS A 180 -15.89 -18.61 0.52
N LEU A 181 -16.61 -17.79 -0.26
CA LEU A 181 -17.32 -16.62 0.26
C LEU A 181 -18.40 -16.99 1.28
N GLY A 182 -19.07 -18.14 1.10
CA GLY A 182 -20.08 -18.64 2.04
C GLY A 182 -19.52 -19.05 3.42
N LYS A 183 -18.22 -19.32 3.53
CA LYS A 183 -17.55 -19.69 4.80
C LYS A 183 -17.10 -18.47 5.61
N ILE A 184 -17.19 -17.26 5.05
CA ILE A 184 -16.68 -16.04 5.67
C ILE A 184 -17.60 -15.64 6.84
N ASP A 185 -17.03 -15.54 8.03
CA ASP A 185 -17.72 -15.04 9.22
C ASP A 185 -17.93 -13.52 9.11
N ARG A 186 -19.16 -13.13 8.77
CA ARG A 186 -19.59 -11.73 8.61
C ARG A 186 -19.44 -10.91 9.89
N GLY A 187 -19.51 -11.54 11.06
CA GLY A 187 -19.39 -10.87 12.35
C GLY A 187 -18.02 -10.23 12.56
N LYS A 188 -16.99 -10.75 11.90
CA LYS A 188 -15.59 -10.30 11.97
C LYS A 188 -15.20 -9.29 10.88
N LEU A 189 -16.12 -8.95 9.98
CA LEU A 189 -15.90 -7.96 8.93
C LEU A 189 -16.35 -6.57 9.35
N SER A 190 -15.66 -5.55 8.85
CA SER A 190 -16.12 -4.16 8.91
C SER A 190 -17.38 -3.96 8.07
N ASP A 191 -18.15 -2.89 8.29
CA ASP A 191 -19.35 -2.62 7.48
C ASP A 191 -19.04 -2.47 5.99
N GLY A 192 -17.89 -1.85 5.67
CA GLY A 192 -17.42 -1.74 4.29
C GLY A 192 -17.06 -3.10 3.67
N ASP A 193 -16.52 -4.03 4.44
CA ASP A 193 -16.17 -5.36 3.93
C ASP A 193 -17.37 -6.30 3.88
N ARG A 194 -18.39 -6.09 4.72
CA ARG A 194 -19.69 -6.77 4.60
C ARG A 194 -20.38 -6.37 3.31
N ALA A 195 -20.43 -5.06 3.00
CA ALA A 195 -20.96 -4.57 1.75
C ALA A 195 -20.19 -5.14 0.53
N LEU A 196 -18.86 -5.27 0.66
CA LEU A 196 -18.03 -5.88 -0.37
C LEU A 196 -18.33 -7.38 -0.55
N LEU A 197 -18.51 -8.13 0.55
CA LEU A 197 -18.92 -9.53 0.51
C LEU A 197 -20.30 -9.71 -0.14
N ASP A 198 -21.25 -8.83 0.16
CA ASP A 198 -22.60 -8.87 -0.44
C ASP A 198 -22.53 -8.65 -1.94
N ALA A 199 -21.75 -7.65 -2.39
CA ALA A 199 -21.53 -7.42 -3.81
C ALA A 199 -20.87 -8.63 -4.49
N ALA A 200 -19.86 -9.24 -3.84
CA ALA A 200 -19.17 -10.43 -4.35
C ALA A 200 -20.13 -11.62 -4.53
N GLN A 201 -20.99 -11.86 -3.54
CA GLN A 201 -21.97 -12.94 -3.57
C GLN A 201 -23.05 -12.71 -4.63
N ALA A 202 -23.49 -11.46 -4.80
CA ALA A 202 -24.44 -11.10 -5.85
C ALA A 202 -23.86 -11.35 -7.25
N ILE A 203 -22.63 -10.86 -7.52
CA ILE A 203 -21.94 -11.09 -8.80
C ILE A 203 -21.75 -12.58 -9.05
N ALA A 204 -21.33 -13.35 -8.05
CA ALA A 204 -21.17 -14.79 -8.19
C ALA A 204 -22.49 -15.53 -8.51
N GLY A 205 -23.62 -15.03 -8.01
CA GLY A 205 -24.94 -15.54 -8.35
C GLY A 205 -25.35 -15.24 -9.80
N GLU A 206 -25.12 -14.00 -10.26
CA GLU A 206 -25.50 -13.55 -11.61
C GLU A 206 -24.66 -14.22 -12.72
N VAL A 207 -23.37 -14.47 -12.48
CA VAL A 207 -22.48 -15.14 -13.47
C VAL A 207 -22.91 -16.59 -13.77
N VAL A 208 -23.60 -17.24 -12.83
CA VAL A 208 -24.14 -18.62 -12.97
C VAL A 208 -25.59 -18.62 -13.45
N ALA A 209 -26.27 -17.47 -13.44
CA ALA A 209 -27.67 -17.40 -13.84
C ALA A 209 -27.81 -17.75 -15.33
N PRO A 210 -28.72 -18.67 -15.70
CA PRO A 210 -28.98 -18.96 -17.10
C PRO A 210 -29.40 -17.69 -17.85
N PRO A 211 -29.05 -17.51 -19.14
CA PRO A 211 -29.42 -16.31 -19.89
C PRO A 211 -30.92 -16.07 -19.81
N ALA A 212 -31.33 -14.83 -19.54
CA ALA A 212 -32.73 -14.46 -19.60
C ALA A 212 -33.28 -14.77 -21.01
N ALA A 213 -34.37 -15.53 -21.07
CA ALA A 213 -35.02 -15.98 -22.31
C ALA A 213 -35.66 -14.85 -23.10
#